data_AF-A0A1C1D055-F1
#
_entry.id   AF-A0A1C1D055-F1
#
_cell.length_a   1.000
_cell.length_b   1.000
_cell.length_c   1.000
_cell.angle_alpha   90.00
_cell.angle_beta   90.00
_cell.angle_gamma   90.00
#
_symmetry.space_group_name_H-M   'P 1'
#
loop_
_entity.id
_entity.type
_entity.pdbx_description
1 polymer ?
#
loop_
_entity_poly.entity_id
_entity_poly.type
_entity_poly.pdbx_seq_one_letter_code
_entity_poly.pdbx_strand_id
1 'polypeptide(L)'
;MPPFRSLLRFVRAPPLPNTGSLARDLLASERTFLAWARTGLGFIALGVALEKVEALAALSPTLLHLQDSRTKLAAGVLVGAGSLCVGHGTVRYFSVLDLLKDGKFRPNTGGVTLMAVTCVGIAVAGSILVVENEAGKTEKHDKGGGKKVTV
;
A
#
# COMPACT_ATOMS: atom_id res chain seq x y z
N MET A 1 -21.27 11.20 -10.93
CA MET A 1 -21.42 9.81 -11.41
C MET A 1 -20.69 8.89 -10.44
N PRO A 2 -21.28 7.76 -10.00
CA PRO A 2 -20.63 6.88 -9.03
C PRO A 2 -19.50 6.09 -9.71
N PRO A 3 -18.27 6.08 -9.16
CA PRO A 3 -17.07 5.66 -9.92
C PRO A 3 -16.91 4.14 -10.12
N PHE A 4 -17.75 3.29 -9.52
CA PHE A 4 -17.43 1.85 -9.36
C PHE A 4 -18.13 0.85 -10.29
N ARG A 5 -19.13 1.22 -11.11
CA ARG A 5 -19.93 0.20 -11.85
C ARG A 5 -19.30 -0.31 -13.16
N SER A 6 -18.16 0.23 -13.60
CA SER A 6 -17.43 -0.31 -14.76
C SER A 6 -16.19 -1.05 -14.29
N LEU A 7 -16.32 -2.31 -13.85
CA LEU A 7 -15.14 -3.17 -13.67
C LEU A 7 -15.21 -4.40 -14.58
N LEU A 8 -16.41 -4.92 -14.85
CA LEU A 8 -16.61 -6.16 -15.62
C LEU A 8 -16.51 -5.99 -17.15
N ARG A 9 -16.69 -4.78 -17.69
CA ARG A 9 -16.48 -4.54 -19.15
C ARG A 9 -15.00 -4.49 -19.55
N PHE A 10 -14.10 -4.44 -18.56
CA PHE A 10 -12.68 -4.20 -18.80
C PHE A 10 -11.88 -5.45 -19.19
N VAL A 11 -12.38 -6.66 -18.88
CA VAL A 11 -11.65 -7.91 -19.11
C VAL A 11 -11.61 -8.31 -20.59
N ARG A 12 -12.63 -7.93 -21.37
CA ARG A 12 -12.67 -8.19 -22.81
C ARG A 12 -12.28 -6.93 -23.57
N ALA A 13 -11.01 -6.83 -23.94
CA ALA A 13 -10.58 -5.89 -24.97
C ALA A 13 -10.73 -6.53 -26.35
N PRO A 14 -11.44 -5.91 -27.31
CA PRO A 14 -11.38 -6.36 -28.70
C PRO A 14 -9.93 -6.26 -29.21
N PRO A 15 -9.53 -7.11 -30.17
CA PRO A 15 -8.20 -7.00 -30.78
C PRO A 15 -8.03 -5.61 -31.37
N LEU A 16 -7.00 -4.89 -30.91
CA LEU A 16 -6.65 -3.58 -31.45
C LEU A 16 -5.67 -3.76 -32.62
N PRO A 17 -5.84 -3.03 -33.72
CA PRO A 17 -4.87 -3.06 -34.80
C PRO A 17 -3.52 -2.56 -34.28
N ASN A 18 -2.44 -3.28 -34.58
CA ASN A 18 -1.09 -2.90 -34.18
C ASN A 18 -0.60 -1.71 -35.03
N THR A 19 -1.08 -0.50 -34.71
CA THR A 19 -0.71 0.73 -35.40
C THR A 19 0.35 1.48 -34.60
N GLY A 20 1.43 1.87 -35.30
CA GLY A 20 2.50 2.67 -34.73
C GLY A 20 3.12 2.08 -33.47
N SER A 21 2.83 2.70 -32.32
CA SER A 21 3.43 2.40 -31.02
C SER A 21 2.52 1.63 -30.06
N LEU A 22 1.29 1.28 -30.47
CA LEU A 22 0.27 0.77 -29.57
C LEU A 22 0.72 -0.46 -28.76
N ALA A 23 1.27 -1.49 -29.43
CA ALA A 23 1.74 -2.70 -28.77
C ALA A 23 2.85 -2.40 -27.74
N ARG A 24 3.76 -1.46 -28.06
CA ARG A 24 4.85 -1.05 -27.16
C ARG A 24 4.31 -0.33 -25.91
N ASP A 25 3.36 0.57 -26.08
CA ASP A 25 2.79 1.35 -24.97
C ASP A 25 1.88 0.48 -24.07
N LEU A 26 1.19 -0.51 -24.65
CA LEU A 26 0.46 -1.54 -23.90
C LEU A 26 1.40 -2.41 -23.07
N LEU A 27 2.45 -2.97 -23.69
CA LEU A 27 3.44 -3.81 -22.99
C LEU A 27 4.17 -3.03 -21.90
N ALA A 28 4.44 -1.74 -22.11
CA ALA A 28 5.01 -0.88 -21.09
C ALA A 28 4.03 -0.68 -19.92
N SER A 29 2.75 -0.44 -20.20
CA SER A 29 1.70 -0.27 -19.19
C SER A 29 1.47 -1.54 -18.39
N GLU A 30 1.42 -2.70 -19.04
CA GLU A 30 1.33 -4.01 -18.40
C GLU A 30 2.51 -4.27 -17.47
N ARG A 31 3.74 -3.95 -17.91
CA ARG A 31 4.93 -4.07 -17.06
C ARG A 31 4.83 -3.22 -15.80
N THR A 32 4.37 -1.96 -15.93
CA THR A 32 4.16 -1.12 -14.75
C THR A 32 3.09 -1.67 -13.83
N PHE A 33 1.98 -2.16 -14.39
CA PHE A 33 0.92 -2.82 -13.63
C PHE A 33 1.44 -4.02 -12.83
N LEU A 34 2.21 -4.92 -13.46
CA LEU A 34 2.81 -6.07 -12.80
C LEU A 34 3.83 -5.67 -11.73
N ALA A 35 4.53 -4.53 -11.90
CA ALA A 35 5.39 -3.98 -10.86
C ALA A 35 4.58 -3.51 -9.64
N TRP A 36 3.47 -2.79 -9.86
CA TRP A 36 2.53 -2.41 -8.79
C TRP A 36 1.94 -3.63 -8.09
N ALA A 37 1.47 -4.61 -8.85
CA ALA A 37 0.93 -5.86 -8.31
C ALA A 37 1.96 -6.58 -7.44
N ARG A 38 3.20 -6.70 -7.91
CA ARG A 38 4.29 -7.35 -7.17
C ARG A 38 4.62 -6.65 -5.87
N THR A 39 4.82 -5.34 -5.89
CA THR A 39 5.13 -4.57 -4.67
C THR A 39 3.96 -4.61 -3.69
N GLY A 40 2.73 -4.49 -4.17
CA GLY A 40 1.53 -4.54 -3.35
C GLY A 40 1.32 -5.91 -2.69
N LEU A 41 1.52 -6.99 -3.43
CA LEU A 41 1.51 -8.36 -2.88
C LEU A 41 2.63 -8.59 -1.87
N GLY A 42 3.82 -8.01 -2.08
CA GLY A 42 4.92 -8.04 -1.11
C GLY A 42 4.56 -7.38 0.22
N PHE A 43 3.90 -6.22 0.18
CA PHE A 43 3.39 -5.58 1.39
C PHE A 43 2.30 -6.41 2.06
N ILE A 44 1.31 -6.91 1.31
CA ILE A 44 0.27 -7.79 1.88
C ILE A 44 0.90 -9.00 2.56
N ALA A 45 1.87 -9.67 1.91
CA ALA A 45 2.55 -10.83 2.46
C ALA A 45 3.30 -10.50 3.76
N LEU A 46 4.02 -9.39 3.81
CA LEU A 46 4.72 -8.95 5.01
C LEU A 46 3.74 -8.58 6.14
N GLY A 47 2.60 -7.95 5.82
CA GLY A 47 1.56 -7.65 6.81
C GLY A 47 0.94 -8.89 7.42
N VAL A 48 0.58 -9.87 6.59
CA VAL A 48 0.10 -11.18 7.05
C VAL A 48 1.19 -11.92 7.85
N ALA A 49 2.45 -11.83 7.45
CA ALA A 49 3.56 -12.46 8.18
C ALA A 49 3.73 -11.88 9.59
N LEU A 50 3.57 -10.57 9.78
CA LEU A 50 3.63 -9.92 11.09
C LEU A 50 2.56 -10.48 12.04
N GLU A 51 1.32 -10.71 11.56
CA GLU A 51 0.27 -11.33 12.38
C GLU A 51 0.63 -12.76 12.81
N LYS A 52 1.31 -13.53 11.95
CA LYS A 52 1.73 -14.90 12.28
C LYS A 52 2.84 -14.93 13.31
N VAL A 53 3.82 -14.03 13.21
CA VAL A 53 4.91 -13.90 14.18
C VAL A 53 4.35 -13.54 15.56
N GLU A 54 3.36 -12.65 15.62
CA GLU A 54 2.70 -12.27 16.87
C GLU A 54 1.84 -13.40 17.44
N ALA A 55 1.08 -14.12 16.60
CA ALA A 55 0.32 -15.29 17.05
C ALA A 55 1.23 -16.37 17.67
N LEU A 56 2.44 -16.53 17.15
CA LEU A 56 3.46 -17.40 17.74
C LEU A 56 4.01 -16.83 19.06
N ALA A 57 4.26 -15.52 19.13
CA ALA A 57 4.77 -14.85 20.32
C ALA A 57 3.75 -14.80 21.46
N ALA A 58 2.45 -14.73 21.16
CA ALA A 58 1.36 -14.75 22.15
C ALA A 58 1.27 -16.08 22.93
N LEU A 59 1.86 -17.16 22.40
CA LEU A 59 2.02 -18.42 23.13
C LEU A 59 3.00 -18.28 24.32
N SER A 60 3.79 -17.21 24.37
CA SER A 60 4.65 -16.80 25.50
C SER A 60 4.04 -15.57 26.21
N PRO A 61 3.05 -15.75 27.11
CA PRO A 61 2.19 -14.67 27.62
C PRO A 61 2.86 -13.64 28.56
N THR A 62 4.13 -13.82 28.94
CA THR A 62 4.70 -13.09 30.09
C THR A 62 5.16 -11.65 29.79
N LEU A 63 5.29 -11.23 28.51
CA LEU A 63 5.91 -9.92 28.17
C LEU A 63 5.19 -9.05 27.11
N LEU A 64 4.10 -9.50 26.45
CA LEU A 64 3.62 -8.86 25.20
C LEU A 64 2.29 -8.09 25.21
N HIS A 65 1.56 -7.96 26.32
CA HIS A 65 0.24 -7.31 26.28
C HIS A 65 0.24 -5.84 25.78
N LEU A 66 1.40 -5.17 25.79
CA LEU A 66 1.56 -3.78 25.31
C LEU A 66 1.95 -3.69 23.82
N GLN A 67 2.43 -4.78 23.22
CA GLN A 67 2.94 -4.82 21.84
C GLN A 67 1.85 -5.20 20.83
N ASP A 68 0.88 -6.02 21.26
CA ASP A 68 -0.24 -6.54 20.45
C ASP A 68 -0.95 -5.46 19.61
N SER A 69 -1.33 -4.32 20.22
CA SER A 69 -2.10 -3.30 19.50
C SER A 69 -1.28 -2.61 18.39
N ARG A 70 0.04 -2.50 18.58
CA ARG A 70 0.91 -1.76 17.64
C ARG A 70 1.29 -2.61 16.44
N THR A 71 1.61 -3.88 16.65
CA THR A 71 1.95 -4.83 15.59
C THR A 71 0.73 -5.11 14.72
N LYS A 72 -0.47 -5.22 15.31
CA LYS A 72 -1.74 -5.25 14.58
C LYS A 72 -1.95 -4.02 13.72
N LEU A 73 -1.67 -2.82 14.25
CA LEU A 73 -1.76 -1.59 13.47
C LEU A 73 -0.76 -1.58 12.31
N ALA A 74 0.50 -1.95 12.56
CA ALA A 74 1.53 -2.03 11.51
C ALA A 74 1.18 -3.04 10.42
N ALA A 75 0.68 -4.23 10.80
CA ALA A 75 0.18 -5.24 9.87
C ALA A 75 -0.99 -4.69 9.04
N GLY A 76 -1.96 -4.03 9.67
CA GLY A 76 -3.10 -3.40 9.00
C GLY A 76 -2.68 -2.29 8.03
N VAL A 77 -1.75 -1.42 8.41
CA VAL A 77 -1.19 -0.37 7.53
C VAL A 77 -0.52 -1.00 6.32
N LEU A 78 0.21 -2.09 6.52
CA LEU A 78 0.96 -2.74 5.47
C LEU A 78 0.07 -3.50 4.48
N VAL A 79 -0.94 -4.22 4.97
CA VAL A 79 -1.98 -4.84 4.13
C VAL A 79 -2.78 -3.77 3.39
N GLY A 80 -3.12 -2.68 4.07
CA GLY A 80 -3.81 -1.52 3.46
C GLY A 80 -2.99 -0.88 2.35
N ALA A 81 -1.70 -0.58 2.61
CA ALA A 81 -0.78 -0.02 1.63
C ALA A 81 -0.59 -0.96 0.42
N GLY A 82 -0.46 -2.26 0.66
CA GLY A 82 -0.37 -3.26 -0.40
C GLY A 82 -1.64 -3.35 -1.24
N SER A 83 -2.82 -3.33 -0.61
CA SER A 83 -4.11 -3.32 -1.29
C SER A 83 -4.31 -2.07 -2.14
N LEU A 84 -3.91 -0.90 -1.64
CA LEU A 84 -3.92 0.36 -2.39
C LEU A 84 -2.96 0.33 -3.57
N CYS A 85 -1.77 -0.25 -3.40
CA CYS A 85 -0.76 -0.43 -4.44
C CYS A 85 -1.32 -1.28 -5.61
N VAL A 86 -1.94 -2.43 -5.31
CA VAL A 86 -2.59 -3.29 -6.32
C VAL A 86 -3.80 -2.60 -6.96
N GLY A 87 -4.67 -2.00 -6.15
CA GLY A 87 -5.88 -1.31 -6.62
C GLY A 87 -5.54 -0.14 -7.55
N HIS A 88 -4.54 0.67 -7.19
CA HIS A 88 -4.06 1.78 -8.01
C HIS A 88 -3.45 1.30 -9.32
N GLY A 89 -2.57 0.30 -9.29
CA GLY A 89 -2.01 -0.31 -10.49
C GLY A 89 -3.12 -0.77 -11.45
N THR A 90 -4.14 -1.41 -10.90
CA THR A 90 -5.31 -1.90 -11.65
C THR A 90 -6.10 -0.76 -12.30
N VAL A 91 -6.48 0.26 -11.52
CA VAL A 91 -7.23 1.42 -12.04
C VAL A 91 -6.44 2.18 -13.10
N ARG A 92 -5.13 2.37 -12.89
CA ARG A 92 -4.23 3.01 -13.84
C ARG A 92 -4.15 2.22 -15.15
N TYR A 93 -3.93 0.90 -15.08
CA TYR A 93 -3.85 0.04 -16.26
C TYR A 93 -5.09 0.17 -17.13
N PHE A 94 -6.27 0.07 -16.52
CA PHE A 94 -7.54 0.17 -17.23
C PHE A 94 -7.84 1.58 -17.77
N SER A 95 -7.46 2.64 -17.04
CA SER A 95 -7.59 4.02 -17.53
C SER A 95 -6.75 4.27 -18.78
N VAL A 96 -5.53 3.70 -18.82
CA VAL A 96 -4.67 3.78 -20.01
C VAL A 96 -5.23 2.92 -21.14
N LEU A 97 -5.71 1.71 -20.85
CA LEU A 97 -6.30 0.83 -21.85
C LEU A 97 -7.51 1.47 -22.56
N ASP A 98 -8.39 2.15 -21.83
CA ASP A 98 -9.55 2.83 -22.42
C ASP A 98 -9.15 4.01 -23.30
N LEU A 99 -8.13 4.78 -22.90
CA LEU A 99 -7.59 5.86 -23.73
C LEU A 99 -6.98 5.32 -25.03
N LEU A 100 -6.23 4.20 -24.94
CA LEU A 100 -5.63 3.54 -26.09
C LEU A 100 -6.68 2.95 -27.04
N LYS A 101 -7.82 2.45 -26.53
CA LYS A 101 -8.95 2.02 -27.37
C LYS A 101 -9.52 3.14 -28.21
N ASP A 102 -9.57 4.35 -27.67
CA ASP A 102 -10.03 5.54 -28.41
C ASP A 102 -8.96 6.11 -29.36
N GLY A 103 -7.77 5.51 -29.45
CA GLY A 103 -6.64 6.05 -30.20
C GLY A 103 -6.11 7.37 -29.64
N LYS A 104 -6.46 7.72 -28.39
CA LYS A 104 -6.13 8.99 -27.75
C LYS A 104 -5.08 8.78 -26.67
N PHE A 105 -4.09 9.65 -26.63
CA PHE A 105 -3.20 9.79 -25.48
C PHE A 105 -3.56 11.07 -24.74
N ARG A 106 -4.24 10.96 -23.59
CA ARG A 106 -4.30 12.06 -22.63
C ARG A 106 -3.14 11.87 -21.64
N PRO A 107 -2.30 12.91 -21.40
CA PRO A 107 -1.43 12.90 -20.22
C PRO A 107 -2.33 12.66 -19.01
N ASN A 108 -2.23 11.49 -18.38
CA ASN A 108 -3.07 11.13 -17.25
C ASN A 108 -2.55 11.86 -16.00
N THR A 109 -2.81 13.16 -15.91
CA THR A 109 -2.45 13.99 -14.77
C THR A 109 -3.11 13.46 -13.50
N GLY A 110 -4.38 13.03 -13.59
CA GLY A 110 -5.15 12.53 -12.44
C GLY A 110 -4.52 11.31 -11.76
N GLY A 111 -4.07 10.31 -12.53
CA GLY A 111 -3.45 9.09 -11.98
C GLY A 111 -2.09 9.33 -11.33
N VAL A 112 -1.28 10.23 -11.90
CA VAL A 112 0.03 10.61 -11.34
C VAL A 112 -0.14 11.47 -10.09
N THR A 113 -1.08 12.43 -10.11
CA THR A 113 -1.39 13.25 -8.92
C THR A 113 -1.90 12.39 -7.78
N LEU A 114 -2.80 11.43 -8.05
CA LEU A 114 -3.24 10.48 -7.03
C LEU A 114 -2.06 9.69 -6.47
N MET A 115 -1.12 9.27 -7.31
CA MET A 115 0.07 8.52 -6.88
C MET A 115 1.01 9.36 -6.00
N ALA A 116 1.25 10.62 -6.37
CA ALA A 116 2.02 11.53 -5.54
C ALA A 116 1.34 11.72 -4.18
N VAL A 117 0.02 11.91 -4.14
CA VAL A 117 -0.74 12.08 -2.90
C VAL A 117 -0.74 10.80 -2.05
N THR A 118 -0.93 9.62 -2.64
CA THR A 118 -0.91 8.36 -1.89
C THR A 118 0.48 8.04 -1.35
N CYS A 119 1.55 8.23 -2.13
CA CYS A 119 2.92 8.03 -1.67
C CYS A 119 3.28 9.03 -0.54
N VAL A 120 2.94 10.31 -0.71
CA VAL A 120 3.15 11.34 0.33
C VAL A 120 2.33 11.00 1.57
N GLY A 121 1.06 10.59 1.41
CA GLY A 121 0.19 10.22 2.52
C GLY A 121 0.73 9.03 3.33
N ILE A 122 1.21 7.98 2.65
CA ILE A 122 1.84 6.81 3.31
C ILE A 122 3.14 7.23 3.99
N ALA A 123 3.97 8.06 3.36
CA ALA A 123 5.23 8.53 3.93
C ALA A 123 4.99 9.40 5.19
N VAL A 124 4.01 10.30 5.15
CA VAL A 124 3.63 11.14 6.29
C VAL A 124 3.05 10.28 7.41
N ALA A 125 2.12 9.36 7.10
CA ALA A 125 1.55 8.46 8.10
C ALA A 125 2.63 7.57 8.75
N GLY A 126 3.56 7.02 7.96
CA GLY A 126 4.68 6.23 8.46
C GLY A 126 5.63 7.05 9.35
N SER A 127 5.89 8.31 8.98
CA SER A 127 6.71 9.22 9.77
C SER A 127 6.05 9.57 11.10
N ILE A 128 4.74 9.85 11.11
CA ILE A 128 3.98 10.13 12.34
C ILE A 128 4.02 8.92 13.27
N LEU A 129 3.78 7.72 12.74
CA LEU A 129 3.85 6.46 13.49
C LEU A 129 5.23 6.22 14.13
N VAL A 130 6.30 6.61 13.43
CA VAL A 130 7.69 6.52 13.93
C VAL A 130 7.97 7.56 15.00
N VAL A 131 7.50 8.80 14.85
CA VAL A 131 7.71 9.87 15.85
C VAL A 131 6.97 9.57 17.14
N GLU A 132 5.72 9.09 17.05
CA GLU A 132 4.96 8.61 18.23
C GLU A 132 5.66 7.42 18.93
N ASN A 133 6.37 6.59 18.17
CA ASN A 133 7.16 5.49 18.71
C ASN A 133 8.37 5.97 19.53
N GLU A 134 9.05 7.05 19.13
CA GLU A 134 10.16 7.61 19.94
C GLU A 134 9.65 8.30 21.21
N ALA A 135 8.58 9.08 21.12
CA ALA A 135 7.99 9.77 22.27
C ALA A 135 7.51 8.80 23.36
N GLY A 136 6.94 7.65 22.98
CA GLY A 136 6.52 6.62 23.94
C GLY A 136 7.67 5.88 24.63
N LYS A 137 8.89 5.89 24.06
CA LYS A 137 10.07 5.26 24.69
C LYS A 137 10.72 6.16 25.73
N THR A 138 10.79 7.47 25.50
CA THR A 138 11.40 8.44 26.43
C THR A 138 10.61 8.56 27.74
N GLU A 139 9.27 8.62 27.69
CA GLU A 139 8.45 8.67 28.92
C GLU A 139 8.61 7.44 29.82
N LYS A 140 8.72 6.23 29.22
CA LYS A 140 8.91 5.00 30.01
C LYS A 140 10.29 4.95 30.67
N HIS A 141 11.32 5.45 29.99
CA HIS A 141 12.68 5.49 30.53
C HIS A 141 12.78 6.46 31.72
N ASP A 142 12.10 7.61 31.64
CA ASP A 142 12.04 8.60 32.73
C ASP A 142 11.30 8.07 33.96
N LYS A 143 10.09 7.50 33.80
CA LYS A 143 9.34 6.92 34.93
C LYS A 143 9.99 5.67 35.53
N GLY A 144 10.73 4.90 34.73
CA GLY A 144 11.51 3.75 35.21
C GLY A 144 12.77 4.15 35.99
N GLY A 145 13.40 5.27 35.61
CA GLY A 145 14.56 5.83 36.30
C GLY A 145 14.24 6.44 37.67
N GLY A 146 13.08 7.08 37.82
CA GLY A 146 12.67 7.74 39.06
C GLY A 146 12.36 6.80 40.23
N LYS A 147 12.05 5.52 39.99
CA LYS A 147 11.69 4.58 41.06
C LYS A 147 12.89 3.96 41.81
N LYS A 148 14.13 4.32 41.45
CA LYS A 148 15.33 3.82 42.11
C LYS A 148 15.80 4.63 43.33
N VAL A 149 15.15 5.74 43.68
CA VAL A 149 15.60 6.59 44.80
C VAL A 149 14.43 6.93 45.73
N THR A 150 13.92 5.95 46.46
CA THR A 150 13.35 6.20 47.80
C THR A 150 13.42 4.89 48.58
N VAL A 151 14.55 4.72 49.28
CA VAL A 151 14.69 3.80 50.42
C VAL A 151 14.31 4.59 51.66
#